data_AF-A0A0R2LLW6-F1
#
_entry.id   AF-A0A0R2LLW6-F1
#
_cell.length_a   1.000
_cell.length_b   1.000
_cell.length_c   1.000
_cell.angle_alpha   90.00
_cell.angle_beta   90.00
_cell.angle_gamma   90.00
#
_symmetry.space_group_name_H-M   'P 1'
#
loop_
_entity.id
_entity.type
_entity.pdbx_description
1 polymer ?
#
loop_
_entity_poly.entity_id
_entity_poly.type
_entity_poly.pdbx_seq_one_letter_code
_entity_poly.pdbx_strand_id
1 'polypeptide(L)'
;MADVKDFLMQNVDAKPETREIKFPRFKAPFVIKSITEDENSVLQKQATTKTKDRQTRQITSTVDQSKYVDLLAAACVVSPELDNADLQKSWNSIADPVGLLKKMLKVGEYAELLNQIQDLCGFDLEDVDNLREEVKN
;
A
#
# COMPACT_ATOMS: atom_id res chain seq x y z
N MET A 1 28.09 3.51 -22.70
CA MET A 1 27.17 4.61 -22.29
C MET A 1 25.77 4.11 -22.59
N ALA A 2 24.83 4.30 -21.66
CA ALA A 2 23.43 3.95 -21.91
C ALA A 2 22.84 4.90 -22.98
N ASP A 3 22.05 4.39 -23.91
CA ASP A 3 21.37 5.16 -24.95
C ASP A 3 19.98 5.57 -24.44
N VAL A 4 19.49 6.76 -24.80
CA VAL A 4 18.14 7.22 -24.40
C VAL A 4 17.05 6.24 -24.87
N LYS A 5 17.29 5.54 -25.99
CA LYS A 5 16.40 4.49 -26.48
C LYS A 5 16.20 3.37 -25.47
N ASP A 6 17.19 3.07 -24.63
CA ASP A 6 17.11 2.02 -23.62
C ASP A 6 16.04 2.32 -22.56
N PHE A 7 15.63 3.59 -22.41
CA PHE A 7 14.64 4.03 -21.41
C PHE A 7 13.26 4.34 -22.01
N LEU A 8 13.04 4.10 -23.30
CA LEU A 8 11.73 4.31 -23.91
C LEU A 8 10.72 3.27 -23.38
N MET A 9 9.46 3.66 -23.19
CA MET A 9 8.39 2.80 -22.67
C MET A 9 8.26 1.45 -23.41
N GLN A 10 8.55 1.42 -24.70
CA GLN A 10 8.51 0.20 -25.52
C GLN A 10 9.68 -0.77 -25.26
N ASN A 11 10.74 -0.29 -24.61
CA ASN A 11 11.97 -1.00 -24.30
C ASN A 11 12.13 -1.27 -22.79
N VAL A 12 11.17 -0.82 -21.97
CA VAL A 12 11.11 -1.05 -20.52
C VAL A 12 9.83 -1.82 -20.22
N ASP A 13 9.89 -2.78 -19.30
CA ASP A 13 8.68 -3.48 -18.85
C ASP A 13 7.87 -2.58 -17.93
N ALA A 14 6.99 -1.77 -18.54
CA ALA A 14 6.13 -0.82 -17.84
C ALA A 14 4.85 -1.47 -17.29
N LYS A 15 4.70 -2.80 -17.37
CA LYS A 15 3.52 -3.48 -16.86
C LYS A 15 3.60 -3.58 -15.34
N PRO A 16 2.49 -3.32 -14.62
CA PRO A 16 2.46 -3.53 -13.19
C PRO A 16 2.68 -5.01 -12.90
N GLU A 17 3.65 -5.29 -12.05
CA GLU A 17 3.91 -6.64 -11.57
C GLU A 17 2.75 -7.06 -10.67
N THR A 18 2.25 -8.28 -10.84
CA THR A 18 1.15 -8.82 -10.05
C THR A 18 1.58 -10.05 -9.29
N ARG A 19 1.13 -10.18 -8.05
CA ARG A 19 1.44 -11.34 -7.19
C ARG A 19 0.18 -11.88 -6.52
N GLU A 20 0.09 -13.19 -6.44
CA GLU A 20 -0.98 -13.88 -5.72
C GLU A 20 -0.55 -14.23 -4.29
N ILE A 21 -1.43 -13.97 -3.33
CA ILE A 21 -1.25 -14.29 -1.92
C ILE A 21 -2.39 -15.21 -1.48
N LYS A 22 -2.04 -16.40 -0.98
CA LYS A 22 -3.02 -17.40 -0.57
C LYS A 22 -3.16 -17.42 0.94
N PHE A 23 -4.27 -16.89 1.43
CA PHE A 23 -4.65 -17.01 2.83
C PHE A 23 -5.52 -18.26 3.04
N PRO A 24 -5.20 -19.18 3.97
CA PRO A 24 -5.93 -20.44 4.17
C PRO A 24 -7.43 -20.27 4.47
N ARG A 25 -7.82 -19.10 4.99
CA ARG A 25 -9.20 -18.78 5.35
C ARG A 25 -10.09 -18.47 4.14
N PHE A 26 -9.49 -18.08 3.02
CA PHE A 26 -10.20 -17.66 1.81
C PHE A 26 -10.09 -18.74 0.74
N LYS A 27 -11.19 -18.98 0.02
CA LYS A 27 -11.22 -19.97 -1.07
C LYS A 27 -10.44 -19.51 -2.31
N ALA A 28 -10.31 -18.19 -2.48
CA ALA A 28 -9.61 -17.56 -3.58
C ALA A 28 -8.37 -16.82 -3.07
N PRO A 29 -7.29 -16.75 -3.86
CA PRO A 29 -6.13 -15.93 -3.54
C PRO A 29 -6.48 -14.43 -3.62
N PHE A 30 -5.76 -13.64 -2.84
CA PHE A 30 -5.67 -12.20 -3.04
C PHE A 30 -4.69 -11.94 -4.18
N VAL A 31 -5.00 -10.95 -5.02
CA VAL A 31 -4.11 -10.50 -6.08
C VAL A 31 -3.69 -9.09 -5.75
N ILE A 32 -2.39 -8.87 -5.63
CA ILE A 32 -1.79 -7.55 -5.46
C ILE A 32 -1.05 -7.13 -6.72
N LYS A 33 -0.92 -5.82 -6.93
CA LYS A 33 -0.14 -5.20 -8.00
C LYS A 33 0.89 -4.23 -7.43
N SER A 34 2.02 -4.06 -8.13
CA SER A 34 2.90 -2.92 -7.91
C SER A 34 2.20 -1.63 -8.33
N ILE A 35 2.56 -0.53 -7.68
CA ILE A 35 2.11 0.81 -8.03
C ILE A 35 3.27 1.61 -8.61
N THR A 36 2.93 2.58 -9.43
CA THR A 36 3.90 3.54 -9.97
C THR A 36 4.25 4.61 -8.95
N GLU A 37 5.37 5.31 -9.15
CA GLU A 37 5.75 6.44 -8.29
C GLU A 37 4.74 7.60 -8.38
N ASP A 38 4.03 7.75 -9.50
CA ASP A 38 2.95 8.74 -9.62
C ASP A 38 1.77 8.41 -8.70
N GLU A 39 1.32 7.14 -8.70
CA GLU A 39 0.31 6.65 -7.77
C GLU A 39 0.78 6.81 -6.32
N ASN A 40 2.03 6.43 -6.02
CA ASN A 40 2.63 6.61 -4.70
C ASN A 40 2.60 8.07 -4.22
N SER A 41 2.98 9.02 -5.08
CA SER A 41 2.94 10.45 -4.78
C SER A 41 1.52 10.94 -4.45
N VAL A 42 0.51 10.41 -5.15
CA VAL A 42 -0.90 10.71 -4.86
C VAL A 42 -1.30 10.19 -3.48
N LEU A 43 -0.93 8.94 -3.13
CA LEU A 43 -1.21 8.36 -1.82
C LEU A 43 -0.54 9.14 -0.68
N GLN A 44 0.73 9.50 -0.84
CA GLN A 44 1.46 10.32 0.15
C GLN A 44 0.80 11.69 0.36
N LYS A 45 0.35 12.33 -0.71
CA LYS A 45 -0.40 13.61 -0.60
C LYS A 45 -1.73 13.43 0.13
N GLN A 46 -2.47 12.34 -0.13
CA GLN A 46 -3.71 12.03 0.58
C GLN A 46 -3.49 11.74 2.06
N ALA A 47 -2.32 11.18 2.40
CA ALA A 47 -1.90 10.93 3.78
C ALA A 47 -1.30 12.17 4.47
N THR A 48 -0.94 13.22 3.73
CA THR A 48 -0.36 14.44 4.29
C THR A 48 -1.44 15.40 4.73
N THR A 49 -1.44 15.74 6.02
CA THR A 49 -2.34 16.77 6.57
C THR A 49 -1.56 18.07 6.78
N LYS A 50 -2.12 19.17 6.31
CA LYS A 50 -1.59 20.52 6.55
C LYS A 50 -2.33 21.14 7.73
N THR A 51 -1.65 21.30 8.85
CA THR A 51 -2.19 21.98 10.02
C THR A 51 -1.63 23.40 10.07
N LYS A 52 -2.52 24.37 10.30
CA LYS A 52 -2.12 25.76 10.50
C LYS A 52 -2.24 26.06 11.98
N ASP A 53 -1.12 26.38 12.60
CA ASP A 53 -1.10 26.86 13.97
C ASP A 53 -1.79 28.23 14.01
N ARG A 54 -2.83 28.36 14.86
CA ARG A 54 -3.62 29.59 14.99
C ARG A 54 -2.87 30.69 15.73
N GLN A 55 -1.88 30.36 16.55
CA GLN A 55 -1.08 31.33 17.32
C GLN A 55 0.16 31.78 16.55
N THR A 56 0.94 30.84 16.01
CA THR A 56 2.20 31.16 15.33
C THR A 56 2.03 31.46 13.84
N ARG A 57 0.83 31.22 13.28
CA ARG A 57 0.51 31.27 11.84
C ARG A 57 1.40 30.38 10.95
N GLN A 58 2.18 29.49 11.55
CA GLN A 58 3.00 28.51 10.83
C GLN A 58 2.11 27.42 10.22
N ILE A 59 2.49 26.97 9.03
CA ILE A 59 1.86 25.85 8.35
C ILE A 59 2.81 24.67 8.47
N THR A 60 2.39 23.63 9.18
CA THR A 60 3.13 22.39 9.31
C THR A 60 2.47 21.34 8.43
N SER A 61 3.26 20.60 7.67
CA SER A 61 2.80 19.45 6.89
C SER A 61 3.28 18.20 7.61
N THR A 62 2.34 17.37 8.05
CA THR A 62 2.65 16.10 8.72
C THR A 62 2.08 14.97 7.88
N VAL A 63 2.93 13.99 7.56
CA VAL A 63 2.51 12.76 6.89
C VAL A 63 1.95 11.82 7.95
N ASP A 64 0.70 11.40 7.78
CA ASP A 64 0.13 10.32 8.57
C ASP A 64 0.59 8.99 7.97
N GLN A 65 1.65 8.42 8.57
CA GLN A 65 2.22 7.16 8.10
C GLN A 65 1.22 6.00 8.17
N SER A 66 0.35 5.97 9.20
CA SER A 66 -0.65 4.90 9.33
C SER A 66 -1.66 4.97 8.20
N LYS A 67 -2.15 6.18 7.91
CA LYS A 67 -3.04 6.42 6.78
C LYS A 67 -2.38 6.12 5.43
N TYR A 68 -1.11 6.45 5.26
CA TYR A 68 -0.38 6.14 4.03
C TYR A 68 -0.29 4.62 3.78
N VAL A 69 0.12 3.85 4.79
CA VAL A 69 0.21 2.38 4.70
C VAL A 69 -1.13 1.75 4.38
N ASP A 70 -2.19 2.26 5.00
CA ASP A 70 -3.57 1.83 4.76
C ASP A 70 -4.02 2.09 3.31
N LEU A 71 -3.75 3.28 2.79
CA LEU A 71 -4.06 3.66 1.42
C LEU A 71 -3.25 2.84 0.41
N LEU A 72 -1.98 2.58 0.72
CA LEU A 72 -1.11 1.72 -0.09
C LEU A 72 -1.67 0.30 -0.17
N ALA A 73 -2.10 -0.27 0.96
CA ALA A 73 -2.73 -1.58 1.00
C ALA A 73 -3.96 -1.65 0.08
N ALA A 74 -4.85 -0.66 0.15
CA ALA A 74 -6.05 -0.61 -0.66
C ALA A 74 -5.74 -0.41 -2.16
N ALA A 75 -4.74 0.38 -2.52
CA ALA A 75 -4.36 0.66 -3.90
C ALA A 75 -3.70 -0.54 -4.60
N CYS A 76 -2.93 -1.33 -3.84
CA CYS A 76 -2.24 -2.50 -4.36
C CYS A 76 -3.15 -3.73 -4.47
N VAL A 77 -4.25 -3.84 -3.72
CA VAL A 77 -5.16 -4.99 -3.81
C VAL A 77 -6.06 -4.86 -5.05
N VAL A 78 -5.89 -5.79 -5.99
CA VAL A 78 -6.70 -5.91 -7.21
C VAL A 78 -7.87 -6.89 -7.03
N SER A 79 -7.62 -7.99 -6.32
CA SER A 79 -8.64 -8.99 -6.00
C SER A 79 -8.52 -9.37 -4.52
N PRO A 80 -9.62 -9.36 -3.74
CA PRO A 80 -10.99 -9.06 -4.17
C PRO A 80 -11.20 -7.57 -4.50
N GLU A 81 -12.14 -7.27 -5.41
CA GLU A 81 -12.50 -5.90 -5.80
C GLU A 81 -13.14 -5.18 -4.60
N LEU A 82 -12.39 -4.25 -3.99
CA LEU A 82 -12.79 -3.58 -2.74
C LEU A 82 -14.00 -2.65 -2.92
N ASP A 83 -14.27 -2.19 -4.14
CA ASP A 83 -15.42 -1.37 -4.50
C ASP A 83 -16.70 -2.18 -4.77
N ASN A 84 -16.63 -3.51 -4.67
CA ASN A 84 -17.78 -4.36 -4.90
C ASN A 84 -18.86 -4.16 -3.82
N ALA A 85 -20.06 -3.77 -4.24
CA ALA A 85 -21.15 -3.42 -3.33
C ALA A 85 -21.61 -4.60 -2.45
N ASP A 86 -21.60 -5.83 -2.96
CA ASP A 86 -22.01 -7.01 -2.19
C ASP A 86 -20.97 -7.37 -1.14
N LEU A 87 -19.69 -7.25 -1.50
CA LEU A 87 -18.58 -7.42 -0.57
C LEU A 87 -18.62 -6.39 0.55
N GLN A 88 -18.76 -5.10 0.21
CA GLN A 88 -18.86 -4.01 1.17
C GLN A 88 -20.05 -4.17 2.13
N LYS A 89 -21.22 -4.59 1.62
CA LYS A 89 -22.40 -4.88 2.43
C LYS A 89 -22.18 -6.07 3.36
N SER A 90 -21.56 -7.14 2.88
CA SER A 90 -21.29 -8.34 3.69
C SER A 90 -20.40 -8.04 4.90
N TRP A 91 -19.47 -7.10 4.77
CA TRP A 91 -18.55 -6.71 5.84
C TRP A 91 -18.95 -5.41 6.55
N ASN A 92 -20.13 -4.87 6.24
CA ASN A 92 -20.65 -3.60 6.77
C ASN A 92 -19.61 -2.46 6.68
N SER A 93 -18.97 -2.34 5.52
CA SER A 93 -17.90 -1.36 5.23
C SER A 93 -18.16 -0.70 3.88
N ILE A 94 -19.07 0.27 3.88
CA ILE A 94 -19.54 0.95 2.67
C ILE A 94 -18.58 2.08 2.34
N ALA A 95 -18.11 2.14 1.08
CA ALA A 95 -17.22 3.18 0.56
C ALA A 95 -15.93 3.37 1.39
N ASP A 96 -15.48 2.32 2.08
CA ASP A 96 -14.24 2.32 2.88
C ASP A 96 -13.41 1.07 2.55
N PRO A 97 -12.60 1.12 1.47
CA PRO A 97 -11.74 0.02 1.04
C PRO A 97 -10.72 -0.39 2.12
N VAL A 98 -10.19 0.58 2.86
CA VAL A 98 -9.22 0.37 3.94
C VAL A 98 -9.88 -0.35 5.10
N GLY A 99 -11.03 0.16 5.57
CA GLY A 99 -11.79 -0.46 6.64
C GLY A 99 -12.29 -1.85 6.27
N LEU A 100 -12.62 -2.08 5.00
CA LEU A 100 -13.00 -3.39 4.49
C LEU A 100 -11.84 -4.39 4.63
N LEU A 101 -10.63 -4.03 4.19
CA LEU A 101 -9.45 -4.88 4.33
C LEU A 101 -9.16 -5.21 5.80
N LYS A 102 -9.21 -4.20 6.69
CA LYS A 102 -8.98 -4.38 8.13
C LYS A 102 -10.03 -5.25 8.83
N LYS A 103 -11.28 -5.24 8.36
CA LYS A 103 -12.34 -6.12 8.87
C LYS A 103 -12.21 -7.54 8.32
N MET A 104 -11.75 -7.68 7.09
CA MET A 104 -11.65 -8.95 6.38
C MET A 104 -10.47 -9.80 6.88
N LEU A 105 -9.30 -9.17 7.02
CA LEU A 105 -8.04 -9.82 7.36
C LEU A 105 -7.77 -9.78 8.87
N LYS A 106 -7.19 -10.86 9.40
CA LYS A 106 -6.62 -10.84 10.76
C LYS A 106 -5.37 -9.96 10.78
N VAL A 107 -4.97 -9.51 11.97
CA VAL A 107 -3.76 -8.69 12.15
C VAL A 107 -2.51 -9.31 11.47
N GLY A 108 -2.30 -10.61 11.61
CA GLY A 108 -1.19 -11.31 10.95
C GLY A 108 -1.33 -11.42 9.43
N GLU A 109 -2.54 -11.67 8.92
CA GLU A 109 -2.82 -11.75 7.48
C GLU A 109 -2.65 -10.36 6.82
N TYR A 110 -3.06 -9.30 7.51
CA TYR A 110 -2.86 -7.92 7.05
C TYR A 110 -1.38 -7.51 7.05
N ALA A 111 -0.62 -7.89 8.08
CA ALA A 111 0.82 -7.65 8.13
C ALA A 111 1.55 -8.40 7.01
N GLU A 112 1.17 -9.65 6.73
CA GLU A 112 1.71 -10.42 5.62
C GLU A 112 1.40 -9.76 4.28
N LEU A 113 0.15 -9.31 4.07
CA LEU A 113 -0.24 -8.56 2.88
C LEU A 113 0.63 -7.31 2.67
N LEU A 114 0.83 -6.52 3.72
CA LEU A 114 1.65 -5.30 3.66
C LEU A 114 3.11 -5.59 3.32
N ASN A 115 3.68 -6.67 3.85
CA ASN A 115 5.06 -7.06 3.54
C ASN A 115 5.19 -7.45 2.06
N GLN A 116 4.23 -8.23 1.55
CA GLN A 116 4.20 -8.64 0.14
C GLN A 116 4.02 -7.45 -0.80
N ILE A 117 3.24 -6.45 -0.40
CA ILE A 117 3.04 -5.20 -1.16
C ILE A 117 4.34 -4.38 -1.20
N GLN A 118 5.02 -4.24 -0.06
CA GLN A 118 6.29 -3.50 0.01
C GLN A 118 7.36 -4.15 -0.87
N ASP A 119 7.50 -5.47 -0.78
CA ASP A 119 8.39 -6.28 -1.62
C ASP A 119 8.08 -6.08 -3.12
N LEU A 120 6.81 -6.16 -3.50
CA LEU A 120 6.37 -6.02 -4.89
C LEU A 120 6.57 -4.60 -5.45
N CYS A 121 6.53 -3.58 -4.60
CA CYS A 121 6.80 -2.20 -5.00
C CYS A 121 8.29 -1.84 -4.93
N GLY A 122 9.17 -2.79 -4.59
CA GLY A 122 10.61 -2.55 -4.50
C GLY A 122 11.01 -1.66 -3.31
N PHE A 123 10.20 -1.60 -2.25
CA PHE A 123 10.66 -1.06 -0.98
C PHE A 123 11.59 -2.10 -0.35
N ASP A 124 12.86 -1.74 -0.09
CA ASP A 124 13.83 -2.64 0.51
C ASP A 124 13.29 -3.22 1.84
N LEU A 125 12.99 -4.52 1.85
CA LEU A 125 12.68 -5.26 3.08
C LEU A 125 13.91 -5.33 4.01
N GLU A 126 15.11 -5.06 3.50
CA GLU A 126 16.38 -5.10 4.24
C GLU A 126 16.48 -4.03 5.34
N ASP A 127 15.68 -2.96 5.30
CA ASP A 127 15.61 -1.99 6.40
C ASP A 127 14.76 -2.50 7.60
N VAL A 128 13.88 -3.48 7.39
CA VAL A 128 12.98 -3.98 8.46
C VAL A 128 13.67 -5.02 9.34
N ASP A 129 14.60 -5.83 8.79
CA ASP A 129 15.39 -6.78 9.59
C ASP A 129 16.49 -6.10 10.41
N ASN A 130 17.04 -4.95 9.95
CA ASN A 130 17.97 -4.13 10.74
C ASN A 130 17.32 -3.54 12.01
N LEU A 131 15.99 -3.34 12.03
CA LEU A 131 15.24 -2.85 13.20
C LEU A 131 15.02 -3.93 14.28
N ARG A 132 15.31 -5.21 13.99
CA ARG A 132 15.17 -6.31 14.98
C ARG A 132 16.47 -6.58 15.76
N GLU A 133 17.62 -6.10 15.30
CA GLU A 133 18.91 -6.34 15.98
C GLU A 133 19.24 -5.31 17.09
N GLU A 134 18.54 -4.17 17.18
CA GLU A 134 18.79 -3.17 18.24
C GLU A 134 18.08 -3.40 19.59
N VAL A 135 17.36 -4.52 19.79
CA VAL A 135 16.69 -4.84 21.09
C VAL A 135 17.51 -5.82 21.94
N LYS A 136 18.81 -5.99 21.67
CA LYS A 136 19.68 -6.91 22.43
C LYS A 136 21.02 -6.34 22.91
N ASN A 137 21.15 -5.02 23.07
CA ASN A 137 22.27 -4.42 23.80
C ASN A 137 21.81 -3.61 25.01
#